data_AF-A0A2G9LP01-F1
#
_entry.id   AF-A0A2G9LP01-F1
#
_cell.length_a   1.000
_cell.length_b   1.000
_cell.length_c   1.000
_cell.angle_alpha   90.00
_cell.angle_beta   90.00
_cell.angle_gamma   90.00
#
_symmetry.space_group_name_H-M   'P 1'
#
loop_
_entity.id
_entity.type
_entity.pdbx_description
1 polymer ?
#
loop_
_entity_poly.entity_id
_entity_poly.type
_entity_poly.pdbx_seq_one_letter_code
_entity_poly.pdbx_strand_id
1 'polypeptide(L)'
;MATMGDEQLKEQLAVLQAKLAVLEKQLLQGQQDVIRETVKEVLSQTQKRDGLQQEVMFKFRRSRKDLIKQKMVDSCREKQMTVPELKFMIVDQMGYASKATFYRYLAELAGVLDTSGQFVRVAGQVRAQGA
;
A
#
# COMPACT_ATOMS: atom_id res chain seq x y z
N MET A 1 45.66 1.51 62.35
CA MET A 1 45.70 0.32 61.47
C MET A 1 44.32 -0.12 60.96
N ALA A 2 43.19 0.35 61.52
CA ALA A 2 41.85 -0.10 61.13
C ALA A 2 41.27 0.51 59.82
N THR A 3 41.94 1.48 59.21
CA THR A 3 41.41 2.25 58.05
C THR A 3 41.82 1.68 56.69
N MET A 4 43.00 1.08 56.56
CA MET A 4 43.50 0.55 55.28
C MET A 4 42.67 -0.62 54.73
N GLY A 5 42.15 -1.49 55.61
CA GLY A 5 41.29 -2.60 55.18
C GLY A 5 39.92 -2.14 54.69
N ASP A 6 39.40 -1.06 55.29
CA ASP A 6 38.09 -0.49 54.94
C ASP A 6 38.15 0.30 53.62
N GLU A 7 39.28 0.98 53.35
CA GLU A 7 39.57 1.59 52.05
C GLU A 7 39.75 0.55 50.94
N GLN A 8 40.50 -0.53 51.20
CA GLN A 8 40.65 -1.64 50.24
C GLN A 8 39.32 -2.31 49.90
N LEU A 9 38.43 -2.49 50.88
CA LEU A 9 37.09 -3.04 50.67
C LEU A 9 36.21 -2.11 49.82
N LYS A 10 36.27 -0.80 50.07
CA LYS A 10 35.55 0.20 49.25
C LYS A 10 36.04 0.24 47.82
N GLU A 11 37.36 0.15 47.63
CA GLU A 11 37.96 0.12 46.30
C GLU A 11 37.57 -1.15 45.54
N GLN A 12 37.59 -2.32 46.19
CA GLN A 12 37.13 -3.58 45.60
C GLN A 12 35.63 -3.55 45.25
N LEU A 13 34.80 -2.95 46.10
CA LEU A 13 33.38 -2.74 45.81
C LEU A 13 33.17 -1.86 44.59
N ALA A 14 33.89 -0.75 44.49
CA ALA A 14 33.81 0.15 43.34
C ALA A 14 34.24 -0.54 42.04
N VAL A 15 35.31 -1.36 42.09
CA VAL A 15 35.76 -2.16 40.94
C VAL A 15 34.73 -3.20 40.52
N LEU A 16 34.10 -3.88 41.48
CA LEU A 16 33.05 -4.87 41.19
C LEU A 16 31.80 -4.21 40.60
N GLN A 17 31.38 -3.06 41.13
CA GLN A 17 30.27 -2.28 40.59
C GLN A 17 30.55 -1.82 39.15
N ALA A 18 31.77 -1.35 38.86
CA ALA A 18 32.16 -0.98 37.51
C ALA A 18 32.16 -2.18 36.54
N LYS A 19 32.63 -3.35 36.99
CA LYS A 19 32.59 -4.59 36.17
C LYS A 19 31.17 -5.05 35.89
N LEU A 20 30.27 -4.96 36.87
CA LEU A 20 28.85 -5.28 36.68
C LEU A 20 28.20 -4.35 35.65
N ALA A 21 28.43 -3.04 35.74
CA ALA A 21 27.88 -2.09 34.77
C ALA A 21 28.37 -2.34 33.33
N VAL A 22 29.63 -2.75 33.17
CA VAL A 22 30.19 -3.13 31.86
C VAL A 22 29.54 -4.41 31.33
N LEU A 23 29.38 -5.43 32.17
CA LEU A 23 28.75 -6.69 31.79
C LEU A 23 27.28 -6.50 31.41
N GLU A 24 26.53 -5.72 32.18
CA GLU A 24 25.13 -5.38 31.88
C GLU A 24 25.01 -4.70 30.52
N LYS A 25 25.90 -3.73 30.24
CA LYS A 25 25.93 -3.05 28.95
C LYS A 25 26.25 -4.00 27.79
N GLN A 26 27.22 -4.89 27.97
CA GLN A 26 27.61 -5.88 26.95
C GLN A 26 26.47 -6.89 26.69
N LEU A 27 25.79 -7.34 27.74
CA LEU A 27 24.65 -8.26 27.62
C LEU A 27 23.51 -7.60 26.85
N LEU A 28 23.17 -6.35 27.18
CA LEU A 28 22.09 -5.62 26.51
C LEU A 28 22.41 -5.39 25.03
N GLN A 29 23.67 -5.08 24.72
CA GLN A 29 24.14 -4.88 23.36
C GLN A 29 24.11 -6.19 22.56
N GLY A 30 24.61 -7.29 23.13
CA GLY A 30 24.56 -8.61 22.49
C GLY A 30 23.13 -9.09 22.22
N GLN A 31 22.20 -8.86 23.15
CA GLN A 31 20.78 -9.16 22.94
C GLN A 31 20.18 -8.33 21.79
N GLN A 32 20.51 -7.04 21.70
CA GLN A 32 20.04 -6.19 20.59
C GLN A 32 20.57 -6.65 19.23
N ASP A 33 21.82 -7.09 19.17
CA ASP A 33 22.44 -7.57 17.93
C ASP A 33 21.80 -8.88 17.46
N VAL A 34 21.56 -9.83 18.36
CA VAL A 34 20.85 -11.08 18.06
C VAL A 34 19.42 -10.82 17.57
N ILE A 35 18.70 -9.89 18.21
CA ILE A 35 17.36 -9.48 17.77
C ILE A 35 17.43 -8.87 16.37
N ARG A 36 18.39 -7.98 16.08
CA ARG A 36 18.54 -7.39 14.75
C ARG A 36 18.82 -8.43 13.68
N GLU A 37 19.72 -9.37 13.93
CA GLU A 37 20.03 -10.44 12.98
C GLU A 37 18.83 -11.33 12.72
N THR A 38 18.14 -11.76 13.78
CA THR A 38 16.94 -12.61 13.67
C THR A 38 15.83 -11.89 12.88
N VAL A 39 15.59 -10.60 13.17
CA VAL A 39 14.61 -9.79 12.43
C VAL A 39 15.02 -9.65 10.97
N LYS A 40 16.29 -9.39 10.68
CA LYS A 40 16.80 -9.28 9.31
C LYS A 40 16.63 -10.59 8.54
N GLU A 41 16.89 -11.72 9.17
CA GLU A 41 16.73 -13.03 8.57
C GLU A 41 15.26 -13.34 8.27
N VAL A 42 14.37 -13.16 9.25
CA VAL A 42 12.92 -13.35 9.07
C VAL A 42 12.36 -12.43 7.97
N LEU A 43 12.77 -11.16 7.95
CA LEU A 43 12.35 -10.23 6.89
C LEU A 43 12.90 -10.64 5.53
N SER A 44 14.13 -11.13 5.45
CA SER A 44 14.71 -11.62 4.19
C SER A 44 14.00 -12.87 3.65
N GLN A 45 13.57 -13.78 4.53
CA GLN A 45 12.78 -14.95 4.17
C GLN A 45 11.36 -14.56 3.73
N THR A 46 10.75 -13.58 4.40
CA THR A 46 9.43 -13.04 4.03
C THR A 46 9.48 -12.25 2.71
N GLN A 47 10.62 -11.60 2.42
CA GLN A 47 10.84 -10.85 1.18
C GLN A 47 11.24 -11.71 -0.02
N LYS A 48 11.61 -12.99 0.19
CA LYS A 48 11.58 -14.00 -0.89
C LYS A 48 10.12 -14.29 -1.25
N ARG A 49 9.44 -13.28 -1.77
CA ARG A 49 8.10 -13.35 -2.32
C ARG A 49 8.13 -14.34 -3.47
N ASP A 50 7.50 -15.48 -3.21
CA ASP A 50 7.18 -16.53 -4.15
C ASP A 50 6.78 -15.94 -5.51
N GLY A 51 7.54 -16.27 -6.56
CA GLY A 51 7.29 -15.77 -7.91
C GLY A 51 5.87 -16.08 -8.38
N LEU A 52 5.30 -17.19 -7.89
CA LEU A 52 3.92 -17.59 -8.13
C LEU A 52 2.93 -16.58 -7.53
N GLN A 53 3.16 -16.09 -6.30
CA GLN A 53 2.28 -15.09 -5.69
C GLN A 53 2.29 -13.77 -6.47
N GLN A 54 3.45 -13.35 -6.98
CA GLN A 54 3.54 -12.13 -7.80
C GLN A 54 2.81 -12.31 -9.13
N GLU A 55 2.97 -13.45 -9.79
CA GLU A 55 2.31 -13.75 -11.06
C GLU A 55 0.77 -13.86 -10.88
N VAL A 56 0.32 -14.55 -9.84
CA VAL A 56 -1.12 -14.65 -9.48
C VAL A 56 -1.70 -13.28 -9.16
N MET A 57 -0.99 -12.47 -8.37
CA MET A 57 -1.41 -11.10 -8.05
C MET A 57 -1.45 -10.21 -9.30
N PHE A 58 -0.52 -10.38 -10.24
CA PHE A 58 -0.52 -9.66 -11.51
C PHE A 58 -1.71 -10.06 -12.40
N LYS A 59 -1.98 -11.36 -12.56
CA LYS A 59 -3.16 -11.87 -13.28
C LYS A 59 -4.46 -11.37 -12.64
N PHE A 60 -4.54 -11.38 -11.31
CA PHE A 60 -5.70 -10.86 -10.57
C PHE A 60 -5.90 -9.36 -10.76
N ARG A 61 -4.81 -8.55 -10.69
CA ARG A 61 -4.87 -7.11 -10.93
C ARG A 61 -5.28 -6.76 -12.36
N ARG A 62 -4.78 -7.51 -13.36
CA ARG A 62 -5.17 -7.37 -14.76
C ARG A 62 -6.65 -7.70 -14.94
N SER A 63 -7.10 -8.83 -14.41
CA SER A 63 -8.51 -9.23 -14.42
C SER A 63 -9.42 -8.18 -13.75
N ARG A 64 -9.01 -7.61 -12.61
CA ARG A 64 -9.76 -6.54 -11.94
C ARG A 64 -9.86 -5.27 -12.77
N LYS A 65 -8.78 -4.84 -13.43
CA LYS A 65 -8.79 -3.68 -14.34
C LYS A 65 -9.79 -3.91 -15.47
N ASP A 66 -9.73 -5.07 -16.11
CA ASP A 66 -10.58 -5.40 -17.26
C ASP A 66 -12.05 -5.53 -16.84
N LEU A 67 -12.33 -6.11 -15.67
CA LEU A 67 -13.68 -6.19 -15.10
C LEU A 67 -14.28 -4.79 -14.83
N ILE A 68 -13.50 -3.88 -14.24
CA ILE A 68 -13.96 -2.50 -13.96
C ILE A 68 -14.26 -1.78 -15.27
N LYS A 69 -13.37 -1.91 -16.26
CA LYS A 69 -13.58 -1.31 -17.58
C LYS A 69 -14.81 -1.87 -18.29
N GLN A 70 -15.01 -3.18 -18.26
CA GLN A 70 -16.20 -3.82 -18.82
C GLN A 70 -17.46 -3.28 -18.14
N LYS A 71 -17.47 -3.22 -16.80
CA LYS A 71 -18.61 -2.66 -16.05
C LYS A 71 -18.89 -1.20 -16.42
N MET A 72 -17.86 -0.40 -16.66
CA MET A 72 -18.00 0.97 -17.17
C MET A 72 -18.67 1.00 -18.54
N VAL A 73 -18.22 0.17 -19.48
CA VAL A 73 -18.80 0.07 -20.82
C VAL A 73 -20.25 -0.41 -20.77
N ASP A 74 -20.54 -1.46 -20.01
CA ASP A 74 -21.89 -2.01 -19.86
C ASP A 74 -22.83 -0.98 -19.25
N SER A 75 -22.38 -0.23 -18.23
CA SER A 75 -23.19 0.82 -17.60
C SER A 75 -23.48 1.99 -18.55
N CYS A 76 -22.55 2.33 -19.42
CA CYS A 76 -22.78 3.32 -20.47
C CYS A 76 -23.70 2.80 -21.58
N ARG A 77 -23.61 1.52 -21.97
CA ARG A 77 -24.44 0.92 -23.03
C ARG A 77 -25.86 0.64 -22.58
N GLU A 78 -26.03 -0.01 -21.44
CA GLU A 78 -27.33 -0.49 -20.96
C GLU A 78 -28.13 0.60 -20.25
N LYS A 79 -27.47 1.46 -19.49
CA LYS A 79 -28.10 2.46 -18.62
C LYS A 79 -27.93 3.89 -19.09
N GLN A 80 -27.18 4.13 -20.19
CA GLN A 80 -26.88 5.45 -20.74
C GLN A 80 -26.32 6.44 -19.70
N MET A 81 -25.53 5.93 -18.75
CA MET A 81 -25.04 6.74 -17.64
C MET A 81 -24.02 7.77 -18.11
N THR A 82 -24.15 8.98 -17.58
CA THR A 82 -23.19 10.07 -17.77
C THR A 82 -21.90 9.81 -16.98
N VAL A 83 -20.81 10.48 -17.35
CA VAL A 83 -19.51 10.36 -16.66
C VAL A 83 -19.62 10.63 -15.14
N PRO A 84 -20.35 11.66 -14.66
CA PRO A 84 -20.53 11.87 -13.23
C PRO A 84 -21.26 10.72 -12.51
N GLU A 85 -22.32 10.19 -13.11
CA GLU A 85 -23.10 9.08 -12.54
C GLU A 85 -22.26 7.79 -12.49
N LEU A 86 -21.48 7.55 -13.53
CA LEU A 86 -20.56 6.43 -13.58
C LEU A 86 -19.45 6.56 -12.54
N LYS A 87 -18.90 7.77 -12.37
CA LYS A 87 -17.91 8.07 -11.32
C LYS A 87 -18.50 7.80 -9.95
N PHE A 88 -19.73 8.23 -9.70
CA PHE A 88 -20.43 7.99 -8.44
C PHE A 88 -20.61 6.50 -8.18
N MET A 89 -21.07 5.72 -9.16
CA MET A 89 -21.25 4.28 -9.00
C MET A 89 -19.93 3.55 -8.76
N ILE A 90 -18.92 3.78 -9.59
CA ILE A 90 -17.66 3.01 -9.60
C ILE A 90 -16.74 3.40 -8.43
N VAL A 91 -16.65 4.70 -8.12
CA VAL A 91 -15.73 5.23 -7.11
C VAL A 91 -16.43 5.35 -5.75
N ASP A 92 -17.60 5.97 -5.71
CA ASP A 92 -18.21 6.38 -4.44
C ASP A 92 -19.11 5.27 -3.84
N GLN A 93 -19.92 4.58 -4.65
CA GLN A 93 -20.79 3.50 -4.15
C GLN A 93 -20.08 2.15 -4.03
N MET A 94 -19.40 1.70 -5.09
CA MET A 94 -18.83 0.36 -5.15
C MET A 94 -17.36 0.31 -4.69
N GLY A 95 -16.67 1.44 -4.62
CA GLY A 95 -15.25 1.49 -4.21
C GLY A 95 -14.32 0.67 -5.12
N TYR A 96 -14.69 0.43 -6.37
CA TYR A 96 -13.95 -0.45 -7.27
C TYR A 96 -12.60 0.15 -7.69
N ALA A 97 -12.53 1.46 -7.82
CA ALA A 97 -11.35 2.22 -8.20
C ALA A 97 -11.29 3.58 -7.49
N SER A 98 -10.07 4.13 -7.33
CA SER A 98 -9.91 5.53 -6.90
C SER A 98 -10.32 6.50 -8.00
N LYS A 99 -10.64 7.75 -7.63
CA LYS A 99 -10.99 8.81 -8.59
C LYS A 99 -9.97 8.95 -9.73
N ALA A 100 -8.67 8.96 -9.40
CA ALA A 100 -7.60 9.04 -10.39
C ALA A 100 -7.57 7.82 -11.34
N THR A 101 -7.74 6.62 -10.77
CA THR A 101 -7.78 5.38 -11.55
C THR A 101 -8.99 5.33 -12.49
N PHE A 102 -10.14 5.82 -12.03
CA PHE A 102 -11.35 5.93 -12.84
C PHE A 102 -11.14 6.77 -14.09
N TYR A 103 -10.62 8.00 -13.97
CA TYR A 103 -10.41 8.86 -15.14
C TYR A 103 -9.33 8.31 -16.09
N ARG A 104 -8.31 7.63 -15.57
CA ARG A 104 -7.34 6.92 -16.41
C ARG A 104 -8.00 5.81 -17.22
N TYR A 105 -8.84 4.98 -16.59
CA TYR A 105 -9.56 3.91 -17.28
C TYR A 105 -10.56 4.46 -18.29
N LEU A 106 -11.24 5.57 -17.96
CA LEU A 106 -12.14 6.26 -18.86
C LEU A 106 -11.42 6.77 -20.11
N ALA A 107 -10.23 7.38 -19.95
CA ALA A 107 -9.41 7.82 -21.07
C ALA A 107 -8.93 6.65 -21.95
N GLU A 108 -8.52 5.54 -21.34
CA GLU A 108 -8.15 4.32 -22.08
C GLU A 108 -9.34 3.71 -22.85
N LEU A 109 -10.56 3.83 -22.33
CA LEU A 109 -11.78 3.36 -23.01
C LEU A 109 -12.23 4.32 -24.12
N ALA A 110 -12.02 5.62 -23.95
CA ALA A 110 -12.38 6.61 -24.96
C ALA A 110 -11.66 6.38 -26.30
N GLY A 111 -10.42 5.86 -26.27
CA GLY A 111 -9.67 5.47 -27.46
C GLY A 111 -10.13 4.16 -28.14
N VAL A 112 -11.01 3.37 -27.52
CA VAL A 112 -11.50 2.08 -28.05
C VAL A 112 -12.91 2.21 -28.65
N LEU A 113 -13.64 3.29 -28.34
CA LEU A 113 -15.04 3.47 -28.71
C LEU A 113 -15.27 4.08 -30.12
N ASP A 114 -14.22 4.27 -30.92
CA ASP A 114 -14.29 5.03 -32.19
C ASP A 114 -14.10 4.19 -33.47
N THR A 115 -14.57 2.93 -33.49
CA THR A 115 -14.71 2.15 -34.74
C THR A 115 -16.15 1.74 -35.06
N SER A 116 -17.13 2.33 -34.35
CA SER A 116 -18.56 2.15 -34.65
C SER A 116 -19.40 3.43 -34.46
N GLY A 117 -18.76 4.57 -34.21
CA GLY A 117 -19.40 5.89 -34.35
C GLY A 117 -20.60 6.18 -33.44
N GLN A 118 -20.62 5.69 -32.20
CA GLN A 118 -21.51 6.23 -31.17
C GLN A 118 -20.78 6.55 -29.87
N PHE A 119 -20.22 7.76 -29.82
CA PHE A 119 -20.47 8.64 -28.69
C PHE A 119 -21.73 9.42 -29.03
N VAL A 120 -22.87 9.08 -28.42
CA VAL A 120 -24.07 9.89 -28.59
C VAL A 120 -23.76 11.25 -27.94
N ARG A 121 -23.59 12.24 -28.81
CA ARG A 121 -23.57 13.65 -28.47
C ARG A 121 -24.59 13.91 -27.37
N VAL A 122 -24.15 14.33 -26.18
CA VAL A 122 -25.04 15.14 -25.33
C VAL A 122 -25.05 16.54 -25.96
N ALA A 123 -25.64 16.61 -27.16
CA ALA A 123 -26.09 17.84 -27.74
C ALA A 123 -27.39 18.17 -27.02
N GLY A 124 -27.27 18.85 -25.88
CA GLY A 124 -28.35 19.67 -25.37
C GLY A 124 -28.62 20.77 -26.38
N GLN A 125 -29.45 20.47 -27.38
CA GLN A 125 -30.17 21.49 -28.13
C GLN A 125 -30.90 22.34 -27.11
N VAL A 126 -30.41 23.57 -26.95
CA VAL A 126 -31.16 24.69 -26.43
C VAL A 126 -32.46 24.73 -27.22
N ARG A 127 -33.59 24.53 -26.54
CA ARG A 127 -34.90 24.89 -27.07
C ARG A 127 -34.86 26.38 -27.40
N ALA A 128 -34.76 26.69 -28.68
CA ALA A 128 -35.34 27.90 -29.26
C ALA A 128 -36.43 27.40 -30.22
N GLN A 129 -37.62 27.13 -29.67
CA GLN A 129 -38.83 27.14 -30.48
C GLN A 129 -39.20 28.61 -30.64
N GLY A 130 -39.02 29.13 -31.85
CA GLY A 130 -39.75 30.28 -32.34
C GLY A 130 -40.97 29.80 -33.11
N ALA A 131 -42.15 30.14 -32.59
CA ALA A 131 -43.39 30.38 -33.33
C ALA A 131 -44.19 31.39 -32.51
#